data_AF-S6VVU0-F1
#
_entry.id   AF-S6VVU0-F1
#
_cell.length_a   1.000
_cell.length_b   1.000
_cell.length_c   1.000
_cell.angle_alpha   90.00
_cell.angle_beta   90.00
_cell.angle_gamma   90.00
#
_symmetry.space_group_name_H-M   'P 1'
#
loop_
_entity.id
_entity.type
_entity.pdbx_description
1 polymer ?
#
loop_
_entity_poly.entity_id
_entity_poly.type
_entity_poly.pdbx_seq_one_letter_code
_entity_poly.pdbx_strand_id
1 'polypeptide(L)'
;WLTERRSDREIQYRPARVLMQDFTGVPAVVDLAAMRAAVAKAGGDPQRINPLSPVDLVIDHSVMVDKFGNAEAFGENVDIEMQRNGERYAFLRWGQSAFDNFSVVPPGTGICHQVNLEYLGRTVWTKEQDGRTYAFPDTLVGTDSHTTMINGLGVLGWGVGGIEAEAAMLGQPVSMLIPEVIGFKLTGKLKEGITATDLVLTVTQMLRKKGVVGKFVEFYGDGLADLPLADRATIANMAPEYGATCGFFPVDEVTLDYL
;
A
#
# COMPACT_ATOMS: atom_id res chain seq x y z
N TRP A 1 -22.15 -12.55 -9.05
CA TRP A 1 -21.99 -11.29 -8.29
C TRP A 1 -23.01 -10.23 -8.69
N LEU A 2 -23.14 -9.82 -9.97
CA LEU A 2 -24.08 -8.77 -10.40
C LEU A 2 -25.55 -8.96 -9.96
N THR A 3 -26.03 -10.21 -9.88
CA THR A 3 -27.39 -10.52 -9.43
C THR A 3 -27.50 -10.61 -7.91
N GLU A 4 -26.65 -11.45 -7.29
CA GLU A 4 -26.75 -11.81 -5.87
C GLU A 4 -26.03 -10.84 -4.91
N ARG A 5 -25.14 -9.99 -5.43
CA ARG A 5 -24.26 -9.05 -4.69
C ARG A 5 -23.38 -9.68 -3.61
N ARG A 6 -23.33 -11.01 -3.58
CA ARG A 6 -22.50 -11.86 -2.71
C ARG A 6 -21.94 -13.03 -3.52
N SER A 7 -20.91 -13.66 -3.00
CA SER A 7 -20.28 -14.83 -3.58
C SER A 7 -19.52 -15.60 -2.51
N ASP A 8 -19.69 -16.92 -2.50
CA ASP A 8 -18.90 -17.88 -1.71
C ASP A 8 -17.69 -18.41 -2.49
N ARG A 9 -17.55 -18.01 -3.76
CA ARG A 9 -16.42 -18.38 -4.61
C ARG A 9 -15.14 -17.70 -4.14
N GLU A 10 -14.11 -18.52 -3.97
CA GLU A 10 -12.72 -18.11 -3.77
C GLU A 10 -12.05 -17.77 -5.11
N ILE A 11 -11.18 -16.77 -5.09
CA ILE A 11 -10.33 -16.35 -6.21
C ILE A 11 -8.87 -16.29 -5.78
N GLN A 12 -8.00 -16.46 -6.77
CA GLN A 12 -6.56 -16.37 -6.64
C GLN A 12 -6.12 -15.02 -7.20
N TYR A 13 -5.92 -14.04 -6.33
CA TYR A 13 -5.59 -12.67 -6.69
C TYR A 13 -4.07 -12.48 -6.78
N ARG A 14 -3.58 -11.92 -7.90
CA ARG A 14 -2.17 -11.60 -8.08
C ARG A 14 -1.99 -10.08 -8.18
N PRO A 15 -1.42 -9.42 -7.16
CA PRO A 15 -1.18 -7.99 -7.21
C PRO A 15 -0.08 -7.65 -8.23
N ALA A 16 -0.10 -6.44 -8.79
CA ALA A 16 0.93 -5.97 -9.70
C ALA A 16 2.28 -5.76 -8.99
N ARG A 17 2.25 -5.34 -7.72
CA ARG A 17 3.44 -5.07 -6.89
C ARG A 17 3.17 -5.27 -5.40
N VAL A 18 4.22 -5.19 -4.59
CA VAL A 18 4.15 -5.26 -3.12
C VAL A 18 4.78 -4.01 -2.52
N LEU A 19 4.16 -3.45 -1.49
CA LEU A 19 4.70 -2.32 -0.72
C LEU A 19 5.10 -2.79 0.68
N MET A 20 6.27 -2.38 1.16
CA MET A 20 6.76 -2.75 2.48
C MET A 20 7.21 -1.50 3.26
N GLN A 21 7.15 -1.61 4.59
CA GLN A 21 7.76 -0.64 5.51
C GLN A 21 8.83 -1.32 6.36
N ASP A 22 9.75 -0.58 6.98
CA ASP A 22 10.97 -1.15 7.56
C ASP A 22 10.79 -2.12 8.75
N PHE A 23 9.72 -2.03 9.54
CA PHE A 23 9.45 -2.98 10.64
C PHE A 23 9.05 -4.36 10.13
N THR A 24 8.36 -4.45 9.00
CA THR A 24 7.93 -5.71 8.39
C THR A 24 8.80 -6.12 7.20
N GLY A 25 9.51 -5.17 6.60
CA GLY A 25 10.43 -5.36 5.50
C GLY A 25 11.75 -6.02 5.94
N VAL A 26 12.29 -5.62 7.10
CA VAL A 26 13.48 -6.29 7.67
C VAL A 26 13.27 -7.79 7.86
N PRO A 27 12.22 -8.27 8.58
CA PRO A 27 12.00 -9.70 8.73
C PRO A 27 11.77 -10.40 7.39
N ALA A 28 11.06 -9.79 6.43
CA ALA A 28 10.89 -10.41 5.12
C ALA A 28 12.22 -10.58 4.34
N VAL A 29 13.12 -9.60 4.41
CA VAL A 29 14.45 -9.73 3.78
C VAL A 29 15.29 -10.80 4.50
N VAL A 30 15.15 -10.93 5.83
CA VAL A 30 15.74 -12.05 6.60
C VAL A 30 15.18 -13.39 6.13
N ASP A 31 13.87 -13.50 5.93
CA ASP A 31 13.21 -14.73 5.50
C ASP A 31 13.61 -15.12 4.07
N LEU A 32 13.74 -14.15 3.16
CA LEU A 32 14.31 -14.39 1.82
C LEU A 32 15.78 -14.88 1.90
N ALA A 33 16.60 -14.29 2.77
CA ALA A 33 17.98 -14.73 2.97
C ALA A 33 18.04 -16.15 3.55
N ALA A 34 17.18 -16.47 4.53
CA ALA A 34 17.07 -17.78 5.14
C ALA A 34 16.58 -18.84 4.13
N MET A 35 15.60 -18.49 3.28
CA MET A 35 15.13 -19.33 2.20
C MET A 35 16.25 -19.63 1.19
N ARG A 36 17.06 -18.63 0.82
CA ARG A 36 18.26 -18.84 -0.03
C ARG A 36 19.23 -19.83 0.59
N ALA A 37 19.53 -19.67 1.88
CA ALA A 37 20.42 -20.59 2.59
C ALA A 37 19.85 -22.03 2.67
N ALA A 38 18.54 -22.17 2.88
CA ALA A 38 17.85 -23.46 2.90
C ALA A 38 17.88 -24.15 1.53
N VAL A 39 17.63 -23.42 0.44
CA VAL A 39 17.71 -23.95 -0.92
C VAL A 39 19.13 -24.38 -1.26
N ALA A 40 20.15 -23.58 -0.90
CA ALA A 40 21.56 -23.95 -1.08
C ALA A 40 21.90 -25.27 -0.36
N LYS A 41 21.48 -25.39 0.90
CA LYS A 41 21.71 -26.59 1.72
C LYS A 41 21.01 -27.83 1.15
N ALA A 42 19.89 -27.65 0.47
CA ALA A 42 19.18 -28.72 -0.24
C ALA A 42 19.77 -29.04 -1.63
N GLY A 43 20.85 -28.37 -2.04
CA GLY A 43 21.51 -28.56 -3.34
C GLY A 43 20.80 -27.87 -4.51
N GLY A 44 19.85 -26.98 -4.24
CA GLY A 44 19.19 -26.15 -5.26
C GLY A 44 19.91 -24.83 -5.51
N ASP A 45 19.48 -24.12 -6.55
CA ASP A 45 19.97 -22.77 -6.86
C ASP A 45 19.28 -21.71 -5.99
N PRO A 46 20.02 -21.00 -5.11
CA PRO A 46 19.47 -19.96 -4.25
C PRO A 46 18.94 -18.75 -5.02
N GLN A 47 19.44 -18.48 -6.22
CA GLN A 47 19.01 -17.33 -7.02
C GLN A 47 17.54 -17.44 -7.45
N ARG A 48 16.95 -18.64 -7.40
CA ARG A 48 15.51 -18.86 -7.61
C ARG A 48 14.64 -18.21 -6.53
N ILE A 49 15.18 -17.92 -5.35
CA ILE A 49 14.51 -17.15 -4.32
C ILE A 49 14.75 -15.67 -4.63
N ASN A 50 13.82 -15.10 -5.39
CA ASN A 50 13.82 -13.70 -5.77
C ASN A 50 12.38 -13.20 -5.96
N PRO A 51 12.08 -11.93 -5.63
CA PRO A 51 10.81 -11.31 -6.00
C PRO A 51 10.52 -11.39 -7.51
N LEU A 52 9.33 -11.87 -7.86
CA LEU A 52 8.81 -11.96 -9.22
C LEU A 52 8.02 -10.73 -9.65
N SER A 53 7.50 -9.97 -8.67
CA SER A 53 6.85 -8.68 -8.86
C SER A 53 7.70 -7.58 -8.21
N PRO A 54 7.56 -6.31 -8.65
CA PRO A 54 8.17 -5.17 -7.99
C PRO A 54 7.82 -5.13 -6.50
N VAL A 55 8.83 -4.92 -5.66
CA VAL A 55 8.72 -4.72 -4.22
C VAL A 55 9.41 -3.40 -3.87
N ASP A 56 8.65 -2.48 -3.30
CA ASP A 56 9.17 -1.20 -2.83
C ASP A 56 9.13 -1.19 -1.30
N LEU A 57 10.28 -1.04 -0.65
CA LEU A 57 10.38 -0.89 0.80
C LEU A 57 10.66 0.58 1.14
N VAL A 58 9.80 1.18 1.95
CA VAL A 58 9.99 2.56 2.47
C VAL A 58 10.44 2.51 3.92
N ILE A 59 11.50 3.25 4.25
CA ILE A 59 12.00 3.39 5.61
C ILE A 59 11.39 4.64 6.23
N ASP A 60 10.42 4.46 7.12
CA ASP A 60 9.64 5.55 7.73
C ASP A 60 9.22 5.31 9.19
N HIS A 61 9.30 4.07 9.71
CA HIS A 61 8.91 3.73 11.08
C HIS A 61 10.06 3.86 12.10
N SER A 62 11.23 4.34 11.66
CA SER A 62 12.44 4.42 12.49
C SER A 62 12.73 5.80 13.08
N VAL A 63 12.19 6.88 12.49
CA VAL A 63 12.36 8.25 13.00
C VAL A 63 11.54 8.43 14.27
N MET A 64 12.16 8.98 15.31
CA MET A 64 11.48 9.40 16.53
C MET A 64 11.64 10.90 16.75
N VAL A 65 10.68 11.51 17.45
CA VAL A 65 10.77 12.91 17.85
C VAL A 65 11.54 13.01 19.17
N ASP A 66 12.88 12.91 19.11
CA ASP A 66 13.76 13.12 20.27
C ASP A 66 13.93 14.62 20.58
N LYS A 67 13.88 15.45 19.54
CA LYS A 67 14.04 16.90 19.56
C LYS A 67 12.87 17.56 18.83
N PHE A 68 12.38 18.68 19.35
CA PHE A 68 11.27 19.42 18.76
C PHE A 68 11.36 20.92 19.09
N GLY A 69 10.66 21.74 18.30
CA GLY A 69 10.46 23.17 18.60
C GLY A 69 11.62 24.11 18.24
N ASN A 70 12.62 23.65 17.48
CA ASN A 70 13.70 24.49 16.94
C ASN A 70 14.08 24.07 15.50
N ALA A 71 14.93 24.86 14.84
CA ALA A 71 15.30 24.64 13.44
C ALA A 71 16.26 23.45 13.24
N GLU A 72 17.02 23.10 14.27
CA GLU A 72 18.00 22.03 14.26
C GLU A 72 17.38 20.65 14.49
N ALA A 73 16.17 20.60 15.07
CA ALA A 73 15.50 19.38 15.52
C ALA A 73 15.38 18.30 14.44
N PHE A 74 15.11 18.69 13.18
CA PHE A 74 15.03 17.72 12.08
C PHE A 74 16.37 17.02 11.85
N GLY A 75 17.46 17.78 11.73
CA GLY A 75 18.80 17.22 11.53
C GLY A 75 19.23 16.35 12.70
N GLU A 76 19.01 16.82 13.94
CA GLU A 76 19.35 16.05 15.14
C GLU A 76 18.57 14.73 15.23
N ASN A 77 17.28 14.72 14.91
CA ASN A 77 16.47 13.49 14.93
C ASN A 77 16.93 12.48 13.85
N VAL A 78 17.28 12.95 12.66
CA VAL A 78 17.82 12.08 11.58
C VAL A 78 19.18 11.51 11.97
N ASP A 79 20.06 12.29 12.59
CA ASP A 79 21.35 11.81 13.07
C ASP A 79 21.20 10.73 14.16
N ILE A 80 20.28 10.93 15.10
CA ILE A 80 19.97 9.97 16.16
C ILE A 80 19.39 8.67 15.56
N GLU A 81 18.48 8.79 14.58
CA GLU A 81 17.91 7.65 13.87
C GLU A 81 19.00 6.81 13.21
N MET A 82 19.94 7.43 12.49
CA MET A 82 21.04 6.75 11.82
C MET A 82 21.95 6.02 12.81
N GLN A 83 22.24 6.62 13.97
CA GLN A 83 23.02 5.98 15.02
C GLN A 83 22.32 4.75 15.59
N ARG A 84 20.99 4.79 15.75
CA ARG A 84 20.19 3.69 16.31
C ARG A 84 19.98 2.54 15.34
N ASN A 85 19.86 2.82 14.05
CA ASN A 85 19.38 1.85 13.04
C ASN A 85 20.44 1.46 11.99
N GLY A 86 21.71 1.84 12.17
CA GLY A 86 22.77 1.61 11.18
C GLY A 86 22.86 0.17 10.66
N GLU A 87 22.75 -0.84 11.53
CA GLU A 87 22.77 -2.26 11.12
C GLU A 87 21.56 -2.63 10.26
N ARG A 88 20.35 -2.18 10.65
CA ARG A 88 19.12 -2.41 9.89
C ARG A 88 19.20 -1.80 8.50
N TYR A 89 19.72 -0.58 8.39
CA TYR A 89 19.86 0.08 7.09
C TYR A 89 20.94 -0.55 6.22
N ALA A 90 22.08 -0.96 6.81
CA ALA A 90 23.09 -1.72 6.09
C ALA A 90 22.51 -3.04 5.56
N PHE A 91 21.68 -3.73 6.35
CA PHE A 91 21.01 -4.96 5.93
C PHE A 91 19.99 -4.73 4.80
N LEU A 92 19.16 -3.69 4.88
CA LEU A 92 18.21 -3.35 3.81
C LEU A 92 18.92 -2.91 2.53
N ARG A 93 20.03 -2.16 2.63
CA ARG A 93 20.89 -1.82 1.49
C ARG A 93 21.53 -3.05 0.86
N TRP A 94 21.95 -4.02 1.66
CA TRP A 94 22.36 -5.32 1.14
C TRP A 94 21.21 -6.00 0.40
N GLY A 95 20.01 -6.05 0.97
CA GLY A 95 18.81 -6.61 0.31
C GLY A 95 18.55 -6.00 -1.06
N GLN A 96 18.64 -4.67 -1.17
CA GLN A 96 18.50 -3.94 -2.45
C GLN A 96 19.50 -4.37 -3.53
N SER A 97 20.71 -4.76 -3.16
CA SER A 97 21.71 -5.27 -4.12
C SER A 97 21.66 -6.77 -4.33
N ALA A 98 21.03 -7.52 -3.41
CA ALA A 98 20.97 -8.97 -3.43
C ALA A 98 19.73 -9.53 -4.16
N PHE A 99 18.66 -8.77 -4.30
CA PHE A 99 17.40 -9.21 -4.91
C PHE A 99 17.01 -8.33 -6.10
N ASP A 100 16.64 -8.94 -7.22
CA ASP A 100 16.04 -8.23 -8.35
C ASP A 100 14.62 -7.78 -8.00
N ASN A 101 14.14 -6.73 -8.65
CA ASN A 101 12.82 -6.14 -8.42
C ASN A 101 12.58 -5.64 -6.99
N PHE A 102 13.63 -5.47 -6.19
CA PHE A 102 13.54 -4.95 -4.83
C PHE A 102 14.16 -3.55 -4.74
N SER A 103 13.37 -2.57 -4.35
CA SER A 103 13.80 -1.17 -4.18
C SER A 103 13.69 -0.76 -2.71
N VAL A 104 14.59 0.13 -2.27
CA VAL A 104 14.55 0.70 -0.92
C VAL A 104 14.55 2.22 -1.03
N VAL A 105 13.47 2.83 -0.54
CA VAL A 105 13.37 4.29 -0.35
C VAL A 105 14.05 4.63 0.97
N PRO A 106 15.08 5.50 0.97
CA PRO A 106 15.87 5.79 2.16
C PRO A 106 15.06 6.61 3.19
N PRO A 107 15.48 6.59 4.47
CA PRO A 107 14.86 7.39 5.52
C PRO A 107 14.91 8.88 5.21
N GLY A 108 13.96 9.63 5.76
CA GLY A 108 13.83 11.07 5.57
C GLY A 108 13.23 11.50 4.22
N THR A 109 12.81 10.55 3.37
CA THR A 109 12.16 10.84 2.07
C THR A 109 10.66 11.10 2.20
N GLY A 110 10.02 10.54 3.23
CA GLY A 110 8.58 10.66 3.47
C GLY A 110 8.03 9.43 4.18
N ILE A 111 6.71 9.38 4.32
CA ILE A 111 5.97 8.24 4.90
C ILE A 111 5.54 7.30 3.77
N CYS A 112 5.54 5.99 4.04
CA CYS A 112 5.30 4.90 3.10
C CYS A 112 4.12 5.16 2.15
N HIS A 113 2.95 5.50 2.71
CA HIS A 113 1.74 5.70 1.92
C HIS A 113 1.74 7.00 1.11
N GLN A 114 2.38 8.05 1.61
CA GLN A 114 2.51 9.32 0.89
C GLN A 114 3.49 9.19 -0.28
N VAL A 115 4.66 8.56 -0.05
CA VAL A 115 5.60 8.22 -1.13
C VAL A 115 4.93 7.30 -2.15
N ASN A 116 4.09 6.36 -1.69
CA ASN A 116 3.32 5.51 -2.59
C ASN A 116 2.33 6.30 -3.45
N LEU A 117 1.63 7.28 -2.86
CA LEU A 117 0.66 8.11 -3.58
C LEU A 117 1.33 9.06 -4.58
N GLU A 118 2.43 9.70 -4.19
CA GLU A 118 3.08 10.78 -4.95
C GLU A 118 4.13 10.28 -5.97
N TYR A 119 4.69 9.07 -5.78
CA TYR A 119 5.84 8.61 -6.57
C TYR A 119 5.76 7.18 -7.09
N LEU A 120 5.33 6.21 -6.26
CA LEU A 120 5.37 4.79 -6.65
C LEU A 120 4.11 4.35 -7.42
N GLY A 121 2.95 4.90 -7.06
CA GLY A 121 1.66 4.61 -7.67
C GLY A 121 1.58 5.09 -9.11
N ARG A 122 1.05 4.25 -10.00
CA ARG A 122 1.01 4.56 -11.44
C ARG A 122 -0.38 4.56 -12.06
N THR A 123 -1.38 4.03 -11.35
CA THR A 123 -2.74 3.74 -11.84
C THR A 123 -2.78 2.71 -12.98
N VAL A 124 -1.91 2.80 -13.98
CA VAL A 124 -1.73 1.83 -15.07
C VAL A 124 -0.24 1.51 -15.22
N TRP A 125 0.09 0.22 -15.18
CA TRP A 125 1.41 -0.29 -15.54
C TRP A 125 1.44 -0.73 -16.99
N THR A 126 2.63 -0.65 -17.59
CA THR A 126 2.91 -1.20 -18.91
C THR A 126 4.00 -2.27 -18.82
N LYS A 127 3.86 -3.33 -19.60
CA LYS A 127 4.87 -4.39 -19.72
C LYS A 127 5.00 -4.84 -21.17
N GLU A 128 6.22 -4.85 -21.68
CA GLU A 128 6.54 -5.47 -22.95
C GLU A 128 6.65 -6.98 -22.79
N GLN A 129 5.87 -7.73 -23.55
CA GLN A 129 5.93 -9.19 -23.58
C GLN A 129 5.60 -9.69 -24.99
N ASP A 130 6.44 -10.59 -25.53
CA ASP A 130 6.27 -11.20 -26.86
C ASP A 130 6.08 -10.16 -27.99
N GLY A 131 6.79 -9.03 -27.90
CA GLY A 131 6.70 -7.93 -28.87
C GLY A 131 5.40 -7.11 -28.79
N ARG A 132 4.64 -7.23 -27.69
CA ARG A 132 3.42 -6.47 -27.43
C ARG A 132 3.52 -5.72 -26.10
N THR A 133 3.05 -4.48 -26.10
CA THR A 133 2.83 -3.70 -24.88
C THR A 133 1.50 -4.09 -24.24
N TYR A 134 1.53 -4.64 -23.03
CA TYR A 134 0.36 -4.87 -22.20
C TYR A 134 0.19 -3.71 -21.22
N ALA A 135 -1.00 -3.13 -21.18
CA ALA A 135 -1.41 -2.18 -20.15
C ALA A 135 -2.34 -2.87 -19.15
N PHE A 136 -2.09 -2.70 -17.86
CA PHE A 136 -2.89 -3.31 -16.80
C PHE A 136 -2.98 -2.39 -15.58
N PRO A 137 -4.06 -2.48 -14.78
CA PRO A 137 -4.22 -1.63 -13.61
C PRO A 137 -3.08 -1.82 -12.60
N ASP A 138 -2.66 -0.73 -11.97
CA ASP A 138 -1.84 -0.80 -10.76
C ASP A 138 -2.68 -1.38 -9.62
N THR A 139 -2.12 -2.38 -8.96
CA THR A 139 -2.69 -2.99 -7.78
C THR A 139 -1.59 -3.49 -6.85
N LEU A 140 -1.83 -3.46 -5.55
CA LEU A 140 -0.83 -3.93 -4.59
C LEU A 140 -1.42 -4.57 -3.35
N VAL A 141 -0.58 -5.32 -2.67
CA VAL A 141 -0.74 -5.59 -1.24
C VAL A 141 0.45 -4.96 -0.52
N GLY A 142 0.27 -4.57 0.73
CA GLY A 142 1.38 -4.05 1.52
C GLY A 142 1.40 -4.59 2.93
N THR A 143 2.58 -4.57 3.56
CA THR A 143 2.76 -5.04 4.94
C THR A 143 2.38 -3.99 5.98
N ASP A 144 1.45 -3.12 5.62
CA ASP A 144 0.90 -2.07 6.46
C ASP A 144 -0.61 -1.92 6.19
N SER A 145 -1.42 -1.79 7.25
CA SER A 145 -2.88 -1.73 7.14
C SER A 145 -3.37 -0.55 6.30
N HIS A 146 -2.65 0.56 6.35
CA HIS A 146 -2.99 1.82 5.69
C HIS A 146 -2.52 1.89 4.24
N THR A 147 -1.99 0.78 3.69
CA THR A 147 -1.78 0.60 2.23
C THR A 147 -3.02 0.97 1.43
N THR A 148 -4.19 0.87 2.06
CA THR A 148 -5.48 1.31 1.54
C THR A 148 -5.56 2.78 1.14
N MET A 149 -4.66 3.67 1.59
CA MET A 149 -4.59 5.08 1.18
C MET A 149 -4.49 5.25 -0.34
N ILE A 150 -3.77 4.34 -1.01
CA ILE A 150 -3.55 4.39 -2.46
C ILE A 150 -4.84 4.20 -3.29
N ASN A 151 -5.89 3.67 -2.67
CA ASN A 151 -7.19 3.50 -3.33
C ASN A 151 -7.85 4.85 -3.69
N GLY A 152 -7.40 5.97 -3.10
CA GLY A 152 -7.77 7.32 -3.52
C GLY A 152 -7.30 7.69 -4.93
N LEU A 153 -6.25 7.02 -5.42
CA LEU A 153 -5.67 7.17 -6.77
C LEU A 153 -6.27 6.16 -7.78
N GLY A 154 -7.29 5.40 -7.39
CA GLY A 154 -7.88 4.34 -8.23
C GLY A 154 -7.01 3.09 -8.37
N VAL A 155 -6.01 2.94 -7.51
CA VAL A 155 -5.16 1.75 -7.41
C VAL A 155 -5.74 0.82 -6.35
N LEU A 156 -6.11 -0.40 -6.73
CA LEU A 156 -6.68 -1.34 -5.77
C LEU A 156 -5.58 -1.90 -4.86
N GLY A 157 -5.59 -1.52 -3.58
CA GLY A 157 -4.60 -1.99 -2.62
C GLY A 157 -5.07 -2.05 -1.17
N TRP A 158 -4.50 -2.98 -0.40
CA TRP A 158 -4.81 -3.18 1.02
C TRP A 158 -3.66 -3.82 1.79
N GLY A 159 -3.76 -3.74 3.12
CA GLY A 159 -2.78 -4.32 4.04
C GLY A 159 -2.94 -5.84 4.21
N VAL A 160 -1.83 -6.56 4.25
CA VAL A 160 -1.73 -7.99 4.52
C VAL A 160 -0.62 -8.27 5.54
N GLY A 161 -0.53 -9.49 6.07
CA GLY A 161 0.59 -9.89 6.92
C GLY A 161 1.89 -10.05 6.13
N GLY A 162 3.03 -10.10 6.85
CA GLY A 162 4.35 -10.27 6.25
C GLY A 162 4.47 -11.54 5.40
N ILE A 163 3.96 -12.66 5.90
CA ILE A 163 4.00 -13.96 5.21
C ILE A 163 3.18 -13.92 3.92
N GLU A 164 2.00 -13.29 3.92
CA GLU A 164 1.19 -13.14 2.71
C GLU A 164 1.89 -12.24 1.68
N ALA A 165 2.54 -11.16 2.12
CA ALA A 165 3.33 -10.30 1.24
C ALA A 165 4.56 -11.02 0.67
N GLU A 166 5.26 -11.84 1.47
CA GLU A 166 6.36 -12.70 1.04
C GLU A 166 5.91 -13.76 0.02
N ALA A 167 4.76 -14.38 0.26
CA ALA A 167 4.17 -15.29 -0.70
C ALA A 167 3.83 -14.56 -2.01
N ALA A 168 3.22 -13.37 -1.92
CA ALA A 168 2.87 -12.54 -3.08
C ALA A 168 4.09 -12.11 -3.90
N MET A 169 5.18 -11.65 -3.25
CA MET A 169 6.41 -11.28 -3.96
C MET A 169 7.05 -12.49 -4.65
N LEU A 170 6.92 -13.71 -4.11
CA LEU A 170 7.38 -14.95 -4.73
C LEU A 170 6.38 -15.53 -5.76
N GLY A 171 5.33 -14.77 -6.11
CA GLY A 171 4.35 -15.12 -7.14
C GLY A 171 3.21 -16.03 -6.70
N GLN A 172 3.10 -16.33 -5.41
CA GLN A 172 1.91 -16.99 -4.89
C GLN A 172 0.73 -16.02 -4.92
N PRO A 173 -0.43 -16.43 -5.47
CA PRO A 173 -1.63 -15.61 -5.39
C PRO A 173 -2.12 -15.48 -3.94
N VAL A 174 -2.71 -14.33 -3.63
CA VAL A 174 -3.49 -14.10 -2.41
C VAL A 174 -4.85 -14.76 -2.61
N SER A 175 -5.15 -15.76 -1.79
CA SER A 175 -6.47 -16.39 -1.73
C SER A 175 -7.46 -15.46 -1.03
N MET A 176 -8.59 -15.18 -1.66
CA MET A 176 -9.67 -14.41 -1.05
C MET A 176 -11.05 -14.80 -1.61
N LEU A 177 -12.09 -14.63 -0.80
CA LEU A 177 -13.47 -14.69 -1.29
C LEU A 177 -13.77 -13.44 -2.12
N ILE A 178 -14.58 -13.59 -3.17
CA ILE A 178 -15.08 -12.44 -3.92
C ILE A 178 -15.89 -11.55 -2.95
N PRO A 179 -15.45 -10.31 -2.67
CA PRO A 179 -16.03 -9.50 -1.61
C PRO A 179 -17.40 -8.94 -2.02
N GLU A 180 -18.24 -8.68 -1.02
CA GLU A 180 -19.36 -7.76 -1.21
C GLU A 180 -18.82 -6.33 -1.37
N VAL A 181 -19.45 -5.53 -2.22
CA VAL A 181 -19.10 -4.11 -2.42
C VAL A 181 -20.23 -3.24 -1.90
N ILE A 182 -19.91 -2.37 -0.94
CA ILE A 182 -20.81 -1.39 -0.36
C ILE A 182 -20.57 -0.06 -1.07
N GLY A 183 -21.54 0.37 -1.88
CA GLY A 183 -21.51 1.70 -2.50
C GLY A 183 -21.74 2.80 -1.48
N PHE A 184 -20.78 3.71 -1.31
CA PHE A 184 -20.91 4.92 -0.49
C PHE A 184 -21.16 6.13 -1.39
N LYS A 185 -22.40 6.62 -1.39
CA LYS A 185 -22.79 7.76 -2.24
C LYS A 185 -22.45 9.08 -1.57
N LEU A 186 -21.56 9.86 -2.18
CA LEU A 186 -21.29 11.25 -1.82
C LEU A 186 -22.15 12.18 -2.70
N THR A 187 -22.85 13.11 -2.07
CA THR A 187 -23.74 14.06 -2.76
C THR A 187 -23.56 15.48 -2.22
N GLY A 188 -23.70 16.47 -3.08
CA GLY A 188 -23.53 17.88 -2.71
C GLY A 188 -22.06 18.27 -2.51
N LYS A 189 -21.84 19.41 -1.86
CA LYS A 189 -20.50 19.99 -1.62
C LYS A 189 -20.27 20.26 -0.13
N LEU A 190 -19.01 20.20 0.30
CA LEU A 190 -18.62 20.61 1.64
C LEU A 190 -18.93 22.10 1.84
N LYS A 191 -19.47 22.44 3.01
CA LYS A 191 -19.71 23.84 3.39
C LYS A 191 -18.40 24.46 3.85
N GLU A 192 -18.29 25.78 3.69
CA GLU A 192 -17.17 26.55 4.22
C GLU A 192 -16.95 26.26 5.71
N GLY A 193 -15.70 26.09 6.11
CA GLY A 193 -15.29 25.74 7.48
C GLY A 193 -15.30 24.25 7.81
N ILE A 194 -15.81 23.39 6.93
CA ILE A 194 -15.68 21.92 7.08
C ILE A 194 -14.34 21.47 6.49
N THR A 195 -13.59 20.69 7.27
CA THR A 195 -12.27 20.17 6.88
C THR A 195 -12.35 18.75 6.31
N ALA A 196 -11.28 18.32 5.64
CA ALA A 196 -11.12 16.93 5.20
C ALA A 196 -11.22 15.95 6.39
N THR A 197 -10.68 16.33 7.55
CA THR A 197 -10.75 15.54 8.78
C THR A 197 -12.19 15.34 9.26
N ASP A 198 -13.01 16.39 9.22
CA ASP A 198 -14.43 16.30 9.60
C ASP A 198 -15.18 15.32 8.70
N LEU A 199 -14.93 15.39 7.39
CA LEU A 199 -15.50 14.47 6.40
C LEU A 199 -15.07 13.03 6.68
N VAL A 200 -13.77 12.80 6.82
CA VAL A 200 -13.18 11.46 7.02
C VAL A 200 -13.68 10.80 8.30
N LEU A 201 -13.73 11.53 9.41
CA LEU A 201 -14.25 11.02 10.68
C LEU A 201 -15.76 10.72 10.60
N THR A 202 -16.51 11.54 9.88
CA THR A 202 -17.94 11.31 9.62
C THR A 202 -18.16 10.04 8.80
N VAL A 203 -17.44 9.89 7.69
CA VAL A 203 -17.49 8.69 6.83
C VAL A 203 -17.11 7.44 7.63
N THR A 204 -16.03 7.51 8.41
CA THR A 204 -15.56 6.41 9.27
C THR A 204 -16.65 6.00 10.26
N GLN A 205 -17.28 6.97 10.94
CA GLN A 205 -18.35 6.72 11.90
C GLN A 205 -19.58 6.07 11.24
N MET A 206 -19.97 6.53 10.05
CA MET A 206 -21.08 5.96 9.29
C MET A 206 -20.79 4.51 8.85
N LEU A 207 -19.60 4.25 8.32
CA LEU A 207 -19.19 2.92 7.85
C LEU A 207 -19.02 1.93 9.00
N ARG A 208 -18.45 2.35 10.14
CA ARG A 208 -18.44 1.55 11.38
C ARG A 208 -19.84 1.14 11.80
N LYS A 209 -20.78 2.09 11.84
CA LYS A 209 -22.17 1.82 12.20
C LYS A 209 -22.86 0.87 11.22
N LYS A 210 -22.48 0.91 9.94
CA LYS A 210 -23.01 0.02 8.90
C LYS A 210 -22.48 -1.41 9.01
N GLY A 211 -21.27 -1.60 9.52
CA GLY A 211 -20.62 -2.91 9.66
C GLY A 211 -20.10 -3.44 8.32
N VAL A 212 -18.93 -2.95 7.90
CA VAL A 212 -18.32 -3.27 6.58
C VAL A 212 -17.10 -4.19 6.67
N VAL A 213 -16.98 -4.94 7.78
CA VAL A 213 -15.85 -5.86 8.01
C VAL A 213 -15.73 -6.90 6.89
N GLY A 214 -14.55 -6.98 6.26
CA GLY A 214 -14.25 -7.92 5.18
C GLY A 214 -14.94 -7.61 3.84
N LYS A 215 -15.49 -6.39 3.69
CA LYS A 215 -16.16 -5.92 2.47
C LYS A 215 -15.32 -4.84 1.80
N PHE A 216 -15.58 -4.64 0.52
CA PHE A 216 -15.07 -3.47 -0.20
C PHE A 216 -16.06 -2.32 -0.03
N VAL A 217 -15.54 -1.10 0.11
CA VAL A 217 -16.34 0.12 0.02
C VAL A 217 -15.93 0.83 -1.27
N GLU A 218 -16.89 1.16 -2.12
CA GLU A 218 -16.65 1.91 -3.35
C GLU A 218 -17.37 3.25 -3.27
N PHE A 219 -16.62 4.34 -3.39
CA PHE A 219 -17.14 5.70 -3.33
C PHE A 219 -17.63 6.14 -4.71
N TYR A 220 -18.83 6.73 -4.75
CA TYR A 220 -19.44 7.21 -5.99
C TYR A 220 -20.38 8.39 -5.73
N GLY A 221 -20.87 9.03 -6.80
CA GLY A 221 -21.82 10.13 -6.72
C GLY A 221 -21.23 11.46 -7.16
N ASP A 222 -22.09 12.47 -7.25
CA ASP A 222 -21.78 13.82 -7.73
C ASP A 222 -20.83 14.57 -6.79
N GLY A 223 -20.80 14.21 -5.50
CA GLY A 223 -19.88 14.82 -4.53
C GLY A 223 -18.40 14.48 -4.74
N LEU A 224 -18.05 13.50 -5.59
CA LEU A 224 -16.64 13.18 -5.90
C LEU A 224 -15.98 14.27 -6.75
N ALA A 225 -16.75 14.95 -7.62
CA ALA A 225 -16.22 15.91 -8.58
C ALA A 225 -15.54 17.11 -7.91
N ASP A 226 -15.98 17.47 -6.70
CA ASP A 226 -15.42 18.58 -5.93
C ASP A 226 -14.45 18.12 -4.83
N LEU A 227 -14.15 16.81 -4.75
CA LEU A 227 -13.31 16.24 -3.70
C LEU A 227 -11.87 16.04 -4.19
N PRO A 228 -10.89 16.82 -3.69
CA PRO A 228 -9.49 16.70 -4.07
C PRO A 228 -8.92 15.30 -3.82
N LEU A 229 -7.88 14.91 -4.56
CA LEU A 229 -7.28 13.58 -4.41
C LEU A 229 -6.75 13.32 -3.00
N ALA A 230 -6.16 14.33 -2.35
CA ALA A 230 -5.69 14.22 -0.97
C ALA A 230 -6.82 13.83 0.01
N ASP A 231 -8.02 14.38 -0.17
CA ASP A 231 -9.18 14.07 0.67
C ASP A 231 -9.68 12.65 0.41
N ARG A 232 -9.69 12.21 -0.86
CA ARG A 232 -10.01 10.82 -1.25
C ARG A 232 -9.02 9.84 -0.61
N ALA A 233 -7.73 10.13 -0.70
CA ALA A 233 -6.68 9.33 -0.08
C ALA A 233 -6.83 9.29 1.45
N THR A 234 -7.21 10.40 2.08
CA THR A 234 -7.46 10.44 3.54
C THR A 234 -8.66 9.58 3.95
N ILE A 235 -9.74 9.55 3.16
CA ILE A 235 -10.89 8.66 3.39
C ILE A 235 -10.49 7.19 3.18
N ALA A 236 -9.76 6.91 2.11
CA ALA A 236 -9.31 5.57 1.77
C ALA A 236 -8.34 5.00 2.81
N ASN A 237 -7.43 5.83 3.33
CA ASN A 237 -6.48 5.52 4.38
C ASN A 237 -7.16 4.95 5.63
N MET A 238 -8.35 5.47 5.97
CA MET A 238 -9.10 5.07 7.17
C MET A 238 -9.85 3.73 7.03
N ALA A 239 -9.66 2.98 5.94
CA ALA A 239 -10.32 1.70 5.73
C ALA A 239 -10.16 0.69 6.87
N PRO A 240 -8.95 0.51 7.45
CA PRO A 240 -8.76 -0.33 8.63
C PRO A 240 -9.61 0.16 9.82
N GLU A 241 -9.72 1.47 10.01
CA GLU A 241 -10.49 2.05 11.12
C GLU A 241 -11.99 1.77 10.98
N TYR A 242 -12.58 1.82 9.78
CA TYR A 242 -13.98 1.44 9.57
C TYR A 242 -14.20 -0.05 9.25
N GLY A 243 -13.12 -0.83 9.16
CA GLY A 243 -13.11 -2.29 9.05
C GLY A 243 -13.20 -2.83 7.63
N ALA A 244 -13.26 -1.98 6.60
CA ALA A 244 -13.30 -2.46 5.22
C ALA A 244 -11.94 -3.04 4.82
N THR A 245 -11.94 -3.95 3.85
CA THR A 245 -10.69 -4.40 3.23
C THR A 245 -10.07 -3.27 2.40
N CYS A 246 -10.89 -2.45 1.73
CA CYS A 246 -10.44 -1.25 1.00
C CYS A 246 -11.55 -0.20 0.91
N GLY A 247 -11.14 1.05 0.68
CA GLY A 247 -12.02 2.18 0.34
C GLY A 247 -11.66 2.75 -1.03
N PHE A 248 -12.35 2.28 -2.08
CA PHE A 248 -11.99 2.49 -3.49
C PHE A 248 -12.63 3.74 -4.09
N PHE A 249 -11.81 4.59 -4.71
CA PHE A 249 -12.24 5.71 -5.55
C PHE A 249 -11.84 5.41 -6.99
N PRO A 250 -12.79 5.27 -7.93
CA PRO A 250 -12.45 5.06 -9.34
C PRO A 250 -11.62 6.21 -9.92
N VAL A 251 -10.80 5.88 -10.93
CA VAL A 251 -10.03 6.86 -11.69
C VAL A 251 -10.99 7.81 -12.42
N ASP A 252 -10.83 9.11 -12.21
CA ASP A 252 -11.58 10.17 -12.89
C ASP A 252 -10.67 11.36 -13.27
N GLU A 253 -11.25 12.47 -13.72
CA GLU A 253 -10.50 13.67 -14.12
C GLU A 253 -9.61 14.22 -12.99
N VAL A 254 -10.06 14.17 -11.72
CA VAL A 254 -9.24 14.60 -10.57
C VAL A 254 -8.04 13.69 -10.36
N THR A 255 -8.20 12.38 -10.61
CA THR A 255 -7.06 11.45 -10.61
C THR A 255 -6.07 11.77 -11.73
N LEU A 256 -6.56 12.08 -12.94
CA LEU A 256 -5.70 12.42 -14.07
C LEU A 256 -4.99 13.76 -13.89
N ASP A 257 -5.63 14.76 -13.29
CA ASP A 257 -5.04 16.07 -13.01
C ASP A 257 -3.94 16.00 -11.92
N TYR A 258 -4.00 14.98 -11.06
CA TYR A 258 -2.99 14.75 -10.03
C TYR A 258 -1.72 14.08 -10.57
N LEU A 259 -1.86 13.21 -11.58
CA LEU A 259 -0.76 12.45 -12.20
C LEU A 259 0.07 13.32 -13.16
#